data_AF-A0A7S4B1U8-F1
#
_entry.id   AF-A0A7S4B1U8-F1
#
_cell.length_a   1.000
_cell.length_b   1.000
_cell.length_c   1.000
_cell.angle_alpha   90.00
_cell.angle_beta   90.00
_cell.angle_gamma   90.00
#
_symmetry.space_group_name_H-M   'P 1'
#
loop_
_entity.id
_entity.type
_entity.pdbx_description
1 polymer ?
#
loop_
_entity_poly.entity_id
_entity_poly.type
_entity_poly.pdbx_seq_one_letter_code
_entity_poly.pdbx_strand_id
1 'polypeptide(L)'
;LHLTRAIFLIAWTRFCCSFLGSQLRKEFGIIWQGSGQKRWDIEVTTRSAADENLRKGLDVRILSNFAPSHSQVLRAGDALYLPPRHAHWGVSAAADCLTYSVGFRAPTAQELVESLVNAAAQRVPSDSLWNMSVPLDPADPFGRGRISRQDVAYAKQVCRDALDAFLGDDAAFEDFLGSTLTRPKRKSRTPSATAWQSPASLPRWTSPSAPHGDMSPASLLEFADFDFGESHMDSDDLDDEDAEEDGLSFFSLAELEGGLVLPAEGSQLVVERIAADAPGAPTLRHAETAVLAFIPTPDASGCRLFLDGQPVPVQPDAEAHLPLLCARSRLIPADLSAPLRESQGLRSLVAKLLACDALYEEL
;
A
#
# COMPACT_ATOMS: atom_id res chain seq x y z
N LEU A 1 -3.85 -25.30 -2.70
CA LEU A 1 -3.12 -24.03 -2.49
C LEU A 1 -4.13 -22.89 -2.48
N HIS A 2 -4.68 -22.55 -1.31
CA HIS A 2 -5.49 -21.35 -1.15
C HIS A 2 -4.53 -20.18 -0.91
N LEU A 3 -4.16 -19.45 -1.98
CA LEU A 3 -3.61 -18.12 -1.84
C LEU A 3 -4.73 -17.22 -1.31
N THR A 4 -4.72 -16.97 0.00
CA THR A 4 -5.54 -15.93 0.60
C THR A 4 -5.22 -14.61 -0.12
N ARG A 5 -6.24 -13.99 -0.72
CA ARG A 5 -6.13 -12.73 -1.47
C ARG A 5 -5.63 -11.61 -0.54
N ALA A 6 -4.32 -11.42 -0.47
CA ALA A 6 -3.73 -10.21 0.07
C ALA A 6 -3.89 -9.09 -0.98
N ILE A 7 -4.29 -7.89 -0.56
CA ILE A 7 -4.29 -6.70 -1.42
C ILE A 7 -2.82 -6.34 -1.67
N PHE A 8 -2.37 -6.49 -2.92
CA PHE A 8 -0.98 -6.30 -3.31
C PHE A 8 -0.70 -4.83 -3.67
N LEU A 9 0.01 -4.13 -2.79
CA LEU A 9 0.63 -2.84 -3.10
C LEU A 9 2.09 -3.05 -3.51
N ILE A 10 2.44 -2.62 -4.72
CA ILE A 10 3.80 -2.70 -5.28
C ILE A 10 4.50 -1.37 -4.99
N ALA A 11 5.48 -1.37 -4.08
CA ALA A 11 6.36 -0.23 -3.88
C ALA A 11 7.68 -0.42 -4.62
N TRP A 12 8.03 0.52 -5.49
CA TRP A 12 9.31 0.55 -6.19
C TRP A 12 10.33 1.32 -5.36
N THR A 13 11.43 0.67 -4.96
CA THR A 13 12.59 1.40 -4.45
C THR A 13 13.81 1.12 -5.31
N ARG A 14 14.37 2.19 -5.90
CA ARG A 14 15.65 2.17 -6.63
C ARG A 14 16.78 2.31 -5.62
N PHE A 15 17.66 1.32 -5.54
CA PHE A 15 18.93 1.44 -4.83
C PHE A 15 20.09 1.36 -5.81
N CYS A 16 20.76 2.49 -6.00
CA CYS A 16 22.09 2.55 -6.62
C CYS A 16 23.10 2.67 -5.47
N CYS A 17 23.24 1.60 -4.68
CA CYS A 17 24.20 1.57 -3.57
C CYS A 17 25.08 0.34 -3.69
N SER A 18 26.38 0.59 -3.64
CA SER A 18 27.45 -0.41 -3.70
C SER A 18 27.43 -1.37 -2.52
N PHE A 19 26.92 -0.95 -1.35
CA PHE A 19 26.83 -1.75 -0.14
C PHE A 19 25.70 -1.26 0.79
N LEU A 20 24.75 -2.14 1.11
CA LEU A 20 23.98 -2.11 2.37
C LEU A 20 24.36 -3.42 3.09
N GLY A 21 24.64 -3.39 4.39
CA GLY A 21 25.05 -4.58 5.17
C GLY A 21 24.01 -5.71 5.18
N SER A 22 24.19 -6.74 6.01
CA SER A 22 23.17 -7.79 6.18
C SER A 22 21.92 -7.23 6.84
N GLN A 23 20.78 -7.32 6.15
CA GLN A 23 19.50 -6.78 6.61
C GLN A 23 18.43 -7.87 6.73
N LEU A 24 17.45 -7.61 7.57
CA LEU A 24 16.21 -8.38 7.67
C LEU A 24 15.07 -7.52 7.14
N ARG A 25 14.28 -8.04 6.19
CA ARG A 25 13.03 -7.39 5.79
C ARG A 25 11.86 -8.00 6.53
N LYS A 26 11.00 -7.18 7.12
CA LYS A 26 9.76 -7.63 7.77
C LYS A 26 8.69 -8.05 6.76
N GLU A 27 8.82 -7.61 5.51
CA GLU A 27 7.90 -7.87 4.41
C GLU A 27 8.54 -8.77 3.34
N PHE A 28 7.71 -9.45 2.56
CA PHE A 28 8.18 -10.20 1.39
C PHE A 28 8.51 -9.24 0.25
N GLY A 29 9.42 -9.66 -0.63
CA GLY A 29 9.83 -8.84 -1.76
C GLY A 29 10.52 -9.61 -2.86
N ILE A 30 10.54 -9.01 -4.04
CA ILE A 30 11.31 -9.50 -5.18
C ILE A 30 12.47 -8.53 -5.42
N ILE A 31 13.67 -9.07 -5.46
CA ILE A 31 14.86 -8.38 -5.91
C ILE A 31 15.03 -8.71 -7.38
N TRP A 32 15.02 -7.70 -8.25
CA TRP A 32 15.25 -7.86 -9.68
C TRP A 32 16.55 -7.15 -10.07
N GLN A 33 17.46 -7.89 -10.70
CA GLN A 33 18.76 -7.35 -11.12
C GLN A 33 18.62 -6.68 -12.48
N GLY A 34 18.83 -5.35 -12.52
CA GLY A 34 18.70 -4.54 -13.73
C GLY A 34 19.94 -4.57 -14.60
N SER A 35 21.08 -4.10 -14.07
CA SER A 35 22.37 -4.06 -14.76
C SER A 35 23.50 -4.54 -13.87
N GLY A 36 24.63 -4.94 -14.46
CA GLY A 36 25.78 -5.47 -13.71
C GLY A 36 25.49 -6.83 -13.05
N GLN A 37 26.32 -7.17 -12.05
CA GLN A 37 26.20 -8.41 -11.27
C GLN A 37 26.26 -8.11 -9.77
N LYS A 38 25.45 -8.85 -8.99
CA LYS A 38 25.41 -8.72 -7.53
C LYS A 38 25.36 -10.10 -6.88
N ARG A 39 26.29 -10.36 -5.95
CA ARG A 39 26.25 -11.55 -5.10
C ARG A 39 25.27 -11.30 -3.97
N TRP A 40 24.33 -12.20 -3.78
CA TRP A 40 23.39 -12.21 -2.67
C TRP A 40 23.68 -13.41 -1.79
N ASP A 41 24.08 -13.13 -0.56
CA ASP A 41 24.21 -14.10 0.51
C ASP A 41 22.90 -14.09 1.31
N ILE A 42 22.34 -15.26 1.61
CA ILE A 42 21.00 -15.42 2.21
C ILE A 42 21.06 -16.45 3.33
N GLU A 43 20.37 -16.15 4.43
CA GLU A 43 20.03 -17.11 5.48
C GLU A 43 18.63 -17.65 5.18
N VAL A 44 18.54 -18.94 4.85
CA VAL A 44 17.26 -19.59 4.46
C VAL A 44 16.35 -19.87 5.65
N THR A 45 16.88 -19.77 6.87
CA THR A 45 16.09 -19.92 8.09
C THR A 45 15.44 -18.58 8.43
N THR A 46 14.12 -18.59 8.58
CA THR A 46 13.36 -17.44 9.07
C THR A 46 13.82 -17.05 10.46
N ARG A 47 14.10 -15.76 10.68
CA ARG A 47 14.41 -15.24 12.03
C ARG A 47 13.18 -14.76 12.76
N SER A 48 13.08 -15.03 14.06
CA SER A 48 12.06 -14.43 14.92
C SER A 48 12.37 -12.96 15.25
N ALA A 49 11.48 -12.25 15.97
CA ALA A 49 11.66 -10.83 16.27
C ALA A 49 12.76 -10.64 17.32
N ALA A 50 12.75 -11.51 18.33
CA ALA A 50 13.77 -11.60 19.35
C ALA A 50 15.18 -11.90 18.77
N ASP A 51 15.26 -12.58 17.62
CA ASP A 51 16.53 -13.01 17.01
C ASP A 51 17.16 -11.98 16.06
N GLU A 52 16.56 -10.80 15.89
CA GLU A 52 17.03 -9.80 14.94
C GLU A 52 18.38 -9.18 15.35
N ASN A 53 18.69 -9.10 16.65
CA ASN A 53 20.00 -8.71 17.19
C ASN A 53 20.74 -7.65 16.35
N LEU A 54 20.26 -6.40 16.36
CA LEU A 54 20.78 -5.32 15.52
C LEU A 54 22.05 -4.68 16.08
N ARG A 55 22.91 -4.17 15.18
CA ARG A 55 24.02 -3.30 15.54
C ARG A 55 23.49 -1.95 16.01
N LYS A 56 23.82 -1.57 17.24
CA LYS A 56 23.43 -0.28 17.84
C LYS A 56 24.23 0.88 17.24
N GLY A 57 23.63 2.07 17.26
CA GLY A 57 24.29 3.31 16.84
C GLY A 57 24.40 3.51 15.33
N LEU A 58 23.55 2.84 14.54
CA LEU A 58 23.47 3.00 13.09
C LEU A 58 22.05 3.42 12.69
N ASP A 59 21.95 4.36 11.74
CA ASP A 59 20.68 4.80 11.15
C ASP A 59 20.07 3.74 10.20
N VAL A 60 20.74 2.60 10.06
CA VAL A 60 20.33 1.47 9.22
C VAL A 60 20.32 0.20 10.03
N ARG A 61 19.27 -0.61 9.84
CA ARG A 61 19.07 -1.89 10.52
C ARG A 61 20.03 -2.94 9.95
N ILE A 62 21.16 -3.15 10.62
CA ILE A 62 22.17 -4.14 10.25
C ILE A 62 22.24 -5.22 11.33
N LEU A 63 22.12 -6.48 10.94
CA LEU A 63 22.28 -7.61 11.86
C LEU A 63 23.70 -7.63 12.45
N SER A 64 23.80 -7.84 13.77
CA SER A 64 25.09 -8.05 14.44
C SER A 64 25.77 -9.33 13.98
N ASN A 65 24.96 -10.39 13.81
CA ASN A 65 25.38 -11.73 13.41
C ASN A 65 24.59 -12.18 12.18
N PHE A 66 25.28 -12.63 11.15
CA PHE A 66 24.71 -13.13 9.90
C PHE A 66 25.47 -14.38 9.45
N ALA A 67 24.75 -15.49 9.26
CA ALA A 67 25.32 -16.78 8.90
C ALA A 67 24.66 -17.28 7.60
N PRO A 68 25.14 -16.83 6.42
CA PRO A 68 24.51 -17.20 5.17
C PRO A 68 24.63 -18.70 4.91
N SER A 69 23.52 -19.32 4.57
CA SER A 69 23.45 -20.73 4.16
C SER A 69 23.41 -20.89 2.65
N HIS A 70 23.15 -19.81 1.92
CA HIS A 70 23.08 -19.79 0.47
C HIS A 70 23.75 -18.53 -0.10
N SER A 71 24.39 -18.66 -1.27
CA SER A 71 25.04 -17.56 -1.97
C SER A 71 24.82 -17.70 -3.46
N GLN A 72 24.33 -16.65 -4.11
CA GLN A 72 24.05 -16.66 -5.54
C GLN A 72 24.47 -15.32 -6.18
N VAL A 73 25.10 -15.37 -7.35
CA VAL A 73 25.35 -14.18 -8.16
C VAL A 73 24.18 -14.01 -9.13
N LEU A 74 23.50 -12.87 -9.08
CA LEU A 74 22.46 -12.46 -10.02
C LEU A 74 23.07 -11.60 -11.13
N ARG A 75 22.67 -11.87 -12.37
CA ARG A 75 22.97 -11.12 -13.58
C ARG A 75 21.75 -10.31 -14.02
N ALA A 76 21.96 -9.36 -14.92
CA ALA A 76 20.87 -8.58 -15.51
C ALA A 76 19.75 -9.50 -16.04
N GLY A 77 18.52 -9.27 -15.56
CA GLY A 77 17.35 -10.10 -15.86
C GLY A 77 16.96 -11.08 -14.75
N ASP A 78 17.90 -11.51 -13.91
CA ASP A 78 17.63 -12.46 -12.83
C ASP A 78 16.80 -11.82 -11.71
N ALA A 79 15.92 -12.62 -11.11
CA ALA A 79 15.10 -12.22 -9.97
C ALA A 79 15.28 -13.19 -8.79
N LEU A 80 15.27 -12.64 -7.58
CA LEU A 80 15.35 -13.36 -6.31
C LEU A 80 14.13 -12.99 -5.46
N TYR A 81 13.31 -13.98 -5.17
CA TYR A 81 12.23 -13.85 -4.20
C TYR A 81 12.78 -14.01 -2.78
N LEU A 82 12.40 -13.11 -1.89
CA LEU A 82 12.73 -13.17 -0.47
C LEU A 82 11.43 -13.14 0.35
N PRO A 83 11.12 -14.24 1.06
CA PRO A 83 10.03 -14.23 2.02
C PRO A 83 10.33 -13.26 3.18
N PRO A 84 9.32 -12.93 4.00
CA PRO A 84 9.50 -12.10 5.17
C PRO A 84 10.54 -12.74 6.10
N ARG A 85 11.32 -11.88 6.76
CA ARG A 85 12.22 -12.26 7.86
C ARG A 85 13.33 -13.23 7.46
N HIS A 86 13.75 -13.19 6.20
CA HIS A 86 14.95 -13.85 5.72
C HIS A 86 16.10 -12.84 5.63
N ALA A 87 17.19 -13.14 6.33
CA ALA A 87 18.36 -12.28 6.34
C ALA A 87 19.07 -12.38 5.00
N HIS A 88 19.45 -11.24 4.43
CA HIS A 88 20.11 -11.19 3.13
C HIS A 88 21.17 -10.09 3.11
N TRP A 89 22.21 -10.31 2.32
CA TRP A 89 23.31 -9.38 2.14
C TRP A 89 23.76 -9.36 0.68
N GLY A 90 23.59 -8.20 0.04
CA GLY A 90 23.90 -8.01 -1.37
C GLY A 90 25.19 -7.22 -1.58
N VAL A 91 26.19 -7.84 -2.19
CA VAL A 91 27.48 -7.22 -2.53
C VAL A 91 27.61 -7.08 -4.05
N SER A 92 27.73 -5.84 -4.52
CA SER A 92 27.92 -5.57 -5.95
C SER A 92 29.28 -6.07 -6.42
N ALA A 93 29.28 -6.84 -7.52
CA ALA A 93 30.51 -7.36 -8.14
C ALA A 93 31.04 -6.43 -9.26
N ALA A 94 30.27 -5.40 -9.63
CA ALA A 94 30.62 -4.42 -10.65
C ALA A 94 30.18 -3.00 -10.25
N ALA A 95 30.81 -1.99 -10.85
CA ALA A 95 30.55 -0.58 -10.55
C ALA A 95 29.21 -0.07 -11.13
N ASP A 96 28.70 -0.71 -12.18
CA ASP A 96 27.47 -0.38 -12.91
C ASP A 96 26.25 -1.22 -12.46
N CYS A 97 26.27 -1.69 -11.22
CA CYS A 97 25.25 -2.56 -10.67
C CYS A 97 23.97 -1.80 -10.29
N LEU A 98 22.84 -2.17 -10.88
CA LEU A 98 21.51 -1.65 -10.54
C LEU A 98 20.58 -2.78 -10.11
N THR A 99 19.91 -2.58 -8.98
CA THR A 99 18.92 -3.53 -8.44
C THR A 99 17.60 -2.81 -8.19
N TYR A 100 16.50 -3.42 -8.64
CA TYR A 100 15.14 -3.00 -8.32
C TYR A 100 14.63 -3.87 -7.16
N SER A 101 14.16 -3.25 -6.08
CA SER A 101 13.44 -3.96 -5.02
C SER A 101 11.95 -3.67 -5.16
N VAL A 102 11.19 -4.72 -5.42
CA VAL A 102 9.73 -4.71 -5.44
C VAL A 102 9.26 -5.21 -4.08
N GLY A 103 8.83 -4.29 -3.24
CA GLY A 103 8.29 -4.59 -1.91
C GLY A 103 6.79 -4.81 -1.98
N PHE A 104 6.30 -5.75 -1.19
CA PHE A 104 4.88 -5.94 -0.94
C PHE A 104 4.55 -5.50 0.47
N ARG A 105 3.40 -4.86 0.62
CA ARG A 105 3.00 -4.32 1.91
C ARG A 105 1.91 -5.17 2.55
N ALA A 106 2.04 -5.40 3.85
CA ALA A 106 0.97 -5.83 4.71
C ALA A 106 1.06 -5.05 6.02
N PRO A 107 -0.03 -4.41 6.51
CA PRO A 107 0.01 -3.76 7.80
C PRO A 107 0.26 -4.79 8.90
N THR A 108 0.99 -4.40 9.94
CA THR A 108 1.09 -5.23 11.14
C THR A 108 -0.24 -5.26 11.89
N ALA A 109 -0.44 -6.27 12.75
CA ALA A 109 -1.63 -6.30 13.60
C ALA A 109 -1.73 -5.06 14.49
N GLN A 110 -0.60 -4.55 14.99
CA GLN A 110 -0.53 -3.32 15.76
C GLN A 110 -0.96 -2.10 14.94
N GLU A 111 -0.37 -1.89 13.75
CA GLU A 111 -0.76 -0.78 12.85
C GLU A 111 -2.25 -0.82 12.52
N LEU A 112 -2.82 -2.02 12.34
CA LEU A 112 -4.24 -2.20 12.06
C LEU A 112 -5.11 -1.82 13.28
N VAL A 113 -4.73 -2.27 14.48
CA VAL A 113 -5.46 -1.96 15.73
C VAL A 113 -5.38 -0.47 16.06
N GLU A 114 -4.21 0.15 15.95
CA GLU A 114 -4.04 1.59 16.16
C GLU A 114 -4.91 2.41 15.20
N SER A 115 -4.89 2.04 13.91
CA SER A 115 -5.71 2.70 12.90
C SER A 115 -7.21 2.50 13.16
N LEU A 116 -7.61 1.32 13.66
CA LEU A 116 -8.99 1.00 14.01
C LEU A 116 -9.48 1.83 15.19
N VAL A 117 -8.67 1.94 16.25
CA VAL A 117 -9.02 2.76 17.43
C VAL A 117 -9.21 4.22 17.02
N ASN A 118 -8.32 4.74 16.16
CA ASN A 118 -8.46 6.09 15.62
C ASN A 118 -9.75 6.26 14.79
N ALA A 119 -10.09 5.28 13.94
CA ALA A 119 -11.33 5.30 13.16
C ALA A 119 -12.59 5.24 14.05
N ALA A 120 -12.59 4.39 15.09
CA ALA A 120 -13.67 4.30 16.04
C ALA A 120 -13.84 5.61 16.84
N ALA A 121 -12.73 6.22 17.27
CA ALA A 121 -12.74 7.48 18.01
C ALA A 121 -13.39 8.64 17.23
N GLN A 122 -13.19 8.69 15.90
CA GLN A 122 -13.81 9.71 15.04
C GLN A 122 -15.35 9.63 15.00
N ARG A 123 -15.94 8.50 15.39
CA ARG A 123 -17.40 8.32 15.47
C ARG A 123 -17.99 8.63 16.84
N VAL A 124 -17.14 8.83 17.85
CA VAL A 124 -17.60 9.21 19.18
C VAL A 124 -17.88 10.72 19.19
N PRO A 125 -19.07 11.18 19.62
CA PRO A 125 -19.38 12.60 19.71
C PRO A 125 -18.34 13.34 20.55
N SER A 126 -17.76 14.41 19.99
CA SER A 126 -16.68 15.18 20.62
C SER A 126 -17.12 15.96 21.87
N ASP A 127 -18.42 16.16 22.04
CA ASP A 127 -19.06 16.79 23.19
C ASP A 127 -19.51 15.80 24.27
N SER A 128 -19.28 14.50 24.06
CA SER A 128 -19.55 13.45 25.05
C SER A 128 -18.58 13.59 26.23
N LEU A 129 -19.00 14.34 27.24
CA LEU A 129 -18.22 14.51 28.46
C LEU A 129 -18.30 13.27 29.34
N TRP A 130 -17.17 12.95 29.96
CA TRP A 130 -17.11 12.05 31.10
C TRP A 130 -17.99 12.59 32.23
N ASN A 131 -19.24 12.11 32.34
CA ASN A 131 -20.22 12.62 33.30
C ASN A 131 -20.76 11.53 34.23
N MET A 132 -19.86 10.75 34.83
CA MET A 132 -20.28 9.91 35.94
C MET A 132 -20.94 10.76 37.02
N SER A 133 -22.24 10.54 37.24
CA SER A 133 -22.98 11.12 38.38
C SER A 133 -22.58 10.41 39.67
N VAL A 134 -21.28 10.37 39.96
CA VAL A 134 -20.70 9.81 41.18
C VAL A 134 -20.39 10.99 42.09
N PRO A 135 -21.11 11.13 43.22
CA PRO A 135 -20.80 12.18 44.19
C PRO A 135 -19.37 12.01 44.70
N LEU A 136 -18.59 13.09 44.68
CA LEU A 136 -17.32 13.14 45.39
C LEU A 136 -17.59 13.05 46.90
N ASP A 137 -17.07 12.02 47.56
CA ASP A 137 -17.13 11.90 49.03
C ASP A 137 -15.99 12.72 49.66
N PRO A 138 -16.28 13.85 50.34
CA PRO A 138 -15.25 14.67 50.97
C PRO A 138 -14.54 13.97 52.14
N ALA A 139 -15.12 12.89 52.67
CA ALA A 139 -14.58 12.11 53.78
C ALA A 139 -13.73 10.90 53.33
N ASP A 140 -13.52 10.73 52.01
CA ASP A 140 -12.70 9.64 51.48
C ASP A 140 -11.28 9.65 52.06
N PRO A 141 -10.86 8.61 52.82
CA PRO A 141 -9.56 8.57 53.48
C PRO A 141 -8.40 8.46 52.49
N PHE A 142 -8.66 8.05 51.24
CA PHE A 142 -7.66 8.04 50.17
C PHE A 142 -7.57 9.38 49.42
N GLY A 143 -8.43 10.33 49.76
CA GLY A 143 -8.42 11.71 49.29
C GLY A 143 -8.61 11.88 47.78
N ARG A 144 -8.22 13.05 47.28
CA ARG A 144 -8.38 13.48 45.87
C ARG A 144 -7.53 12.69 44.85
N GLY A 145 -6.64 11.81 45.32
CA GLY A 145 -5.74 11.02 44.46
C GLY A 145 -6.28 9.65 44.06
N ARG A 146 -7.44 9.23 44.58
CA ARG A 146 -8.02 7.91 44.27
C ARG A 146 -8.84 7.96 42.97
N ILE A 147 -8.47 7.12 42.01
CA ILE A 147 -9.36 6.73 40.90
C ILE A 147 -10.17 5.53 41.38
N SER A 148 -11.50 5.67 41.47
CA SER A 148 -12.34 4.62 42.04
C SER A 148 -12.44 3.42 41.09
N ARG A 149 -12.77 2.24 41.61
CA ARG A 149 -13.07 1.06 40.77
C ARG A 149 -14.27 1.30 39.84
N GLN A 150 -15.18 2.19 40.25
CA GLN A 150 -16.32 2.60 39.43
C GLN A 150 -15.86 3.47 38.24
N ASP A 151 -14.94 4.40 38.45
CA ASP A 151 -14.35 5.20 37.37
C ASP A 151 -13.63 4.31 36.36
N VAL A 152 -12.80 3.37 36.84
CA VAL A 152 -12.11 2.40 35.96
C VAL A 152 -13.10 1.54 35.17
N ALA A 153 -14.17 1.06 35.81
CA ALA A 153 -15.19 0.25 35.15
C ALA A 153 -15.94 1.06 34.08
N TYR A 154 -16.27 2.32 34.37
CA TYR A 154 -16.94 3.19 33.43
C TYR A 154 -16.06 3.54 32.22
N ALA A 155 -14.79 3.93 32.43
CA ALA A 155 -13.84 4.14 31.33
C ALA A 155 -13.78 2.93 30.40
N LYS A 156 -13.63 1.75 31.01
CA LYS A 156 -13.57 0.50 30.25
C LYS A 156 -14.85 0.26 29.46
N GLN A 157 -16.01 0.59 30.01
CA GLN A 157 -17.28 0.43 29.31
C GLN A 157 -17.42 1.41 28.14
N VAL A 158 -17.06 2.68 28.33
CA VAL A 158 -17.07 3.69 27.25
C VAL A 158 -16.20 3.25 26.06
N CYS A 159 -14.98 2.77 26.33
CA CYS A 159 -14.11 2.26 25.27
C CYS A 159 -14.69 1.02 24.59
N ARG A 160 -15.32 0.10 25.35
CA ARG A 160 -15.97 -1.10 24.79
C ARG A 160 -17.14 -0.73 23.91
N ASP A 161 -18.05 0.11 24.39
CA ASP A 161 -19.23 0.52 23.62
C ASP A 161 -18.84 1.18 22.30
N ALA A 162 -17.82 2.04 22.30
CA ALA A 162 -17.31 2.66 21.08
C ALA A 162 -16.72 1.64 20.10
N LEU A 163 -15.91 0.70 20.58
CA LEU A 163 -15.31 -0.35 19.75
C LEU A 163 -16.34 -1.36 19.26
N ASP A 164 -17.24 -1.82 20.11
CA ASP A 164 -18.30 -2.77 19.79
C ASP A 164 -19.28 -2.16 18.77
N ALA A 165 -19.64 -0.88 18.93
CA ALA A 165 -20.47 -0.16 17.96
C ALA A 165 -19.78 -0.04 16.59
N PHE A 166 -18.46 0.21 16.56
CA PHE A 166 -17.71 0.29 15.31
C PHE A 166 -17.56 -1.08 14.64
N LEU A 167 -17.18 -2.11 15.41
CA LEU A 167 -16.99 -3.47 14.92
C LEU A 167 -18.29 -4.16 14.52
N GLY A 168 -19.42 -3.75 15.10
CA GLY A 168 -20.75 -4.24 14.73
C GLY A 168 -21.32 -3.61 13.45
N ASP A 169 -20.66 -2.58 12.90
CA ASP A 169 -21.03 -1.94 11.64
C ASP A 169 -20.08 -2.41 10.52
N ASP A 170 -20.45 -3.49 9.83
CA ASP A 170 -19.65 -4.08 8.75
C ASP A 170 -19.31 -3.03 7.67
N ALA A 171 -20.25 -2.13 7.38
CA ALA A 171 -20.03 -1.08 6.39
C ALA A 171 -18.93 -0.11 6.82
N ALA A 172 -18.94 0.31 8.08
CA ALA A 172 -17.86 1.10 8.66
C ALA A 172 -16.51 0.43 8.57
N PHE A 173 -16.49 -0.85 8.91
CA PHE A 173 -15.27 -1.62 8.98
C PHE A 173 -14.65 -1.80 7.59
N GLU A 174 -15.48 -2.10 6.58
CA GLU A 174 -15.05 -2.17 5.18
C GLU A 174 -14.49 -0.82 4.69
N ASP A 175 -15.17 0.30 5.00
CA ASP A 175 -14.69 1.63 4.63
C ASP A 175 -13.33 1.95 5.27
N PHE A 176 -13.20 1.64 6.56
CA PHE A 176 -11.95 1.77 7.30
C PHE A 176 -10.83 0.92 6.69
N LEU A 177 -11.12 -0.35 6.40
CA LEU A 177 -10.13 -1.29 5.90
C LEU A 177 -9.66 -0.88 4.49
N GLY A 178 -10.60 -0.60 3.59
CA GLY A 178 -10.30 -0.15 2.23
C GLY A 178 -9.49 1.14 2.22
N SER A 179 -9.86 2.09 3.07
CA SER A 179 -9.14 3.36 3.23
C SER A 179 -7.73 3.15 3.81
N THR A 180 -7.58 2.29 4.81
CA THR A 180 -6.28 2.02 5.44
C THR A 180 -5.32 1.33 4.48
N LEU A 181 -5.82 0.34 3.72
CA LEU A 181 -4.99 -0.43 2.80
C LEU A 181 -4.61 0.37 1.55
N THR A 182 -5.48 1.24 1.05
CA THR A 182 -5.17 2.05 -0.15
C THR A 182 -4.37 3.32 0.15
N ARG A 183 -4.22 3.72 1.42
CA ARG A 183 -3.48 4.94 1.76
C ARG A 183 -1.98 4.85 1.41
N PRO A 184 -1.45 5.79 0.61
CA PRO A 184 -0.01 5.87 0.33
C PRO A 184 0.79 6.17 1.60
N LYS A 185 1.87 5.41 1.89
CA LYS A 185 2.76 5.65 3.05
C LYS A 185 3.67 6.86 2.89
N ARG A 186 3.93 7.29 1.65
CA ARG A 186 4.76 8.46 1.35
C ARG A 186 3.91 9.43 0.55
N LYS A 187 3.98 10.72 0.87
CA LYS A 187 3.35 11.77 0.07
C LYS A 187 3.93 11.67 -1.35
N SER A 188 3.11 11.25 -2.32
CA SER A 188 3.53 11.37 -3.71
C SER A 188 3.43 12.84 -4.08
N ARG A 189 4.53 13.39 -4.58
CA ARG A 189 4.45 14.60 -5.38
C ARG A 189 4.16 14.13 -6.79
N THR A 190 2.88 14.05 -7.17
CA THR A 190 2.53 13.92 -8.57
C THR A 190 3.08 15.16 -9.27
N PRO A 191 4.06 15.03 -10.19
CA PRO A 191 4.39 16.16 -11.04
C PRO A 191 3.13 16.47 -11.83
N SER A 192 2.64 17.73 -11.80
CA SER A 192 1.50 18.10 -12.65
C SER A 192 1.82 17.72 -14.09
N ALA A 193 0.81 17.38 -14.89
CA ALA A 193 0.95 17.03 -16.31
C ALA A 193 1.78 18.05 -17.13
N THR A 194 1.95 19.28 -16.61
CA THR A 194 2.80 20.34 -17.16
C THR A 194 4.31 20.11 -17.02
N ALA A 195 4.77 19.16 -16.20
CA ALA A 195 6.19 18.94 -15.91
C ALA A 195 6.86 17.91 -16.86
N TRP A 196 6.09 17.16 -17.65
CA TRP A 196 6.63 16.31 -18.70
C TRP A 196 6.79 17.07 -20.01
N GLN A 197 7.67 18.08 -20.01
CA GLN A 197 8.31 18.46 -21.27
C GLN A 197 9.31 17.35 -21.59
N SER A 198 9.04 16.54 -22.62
CA SER A 198 10.07 15.67 -23.19
C SER A 198 11.32 16.51 -23.43
N PRO A 199 12.46 16.22 -22.79
CA PRO A 199 13.70 16.82 -23.23
C PRO A 199 13.90 16.28 -24.64
N ALA A 200 13.78 17.13 -25.66
CA ALA A 200 13.96 16.78 -27.06
C ALA A 200 15.38 16.29 -27.40
N SER A 201 16.19 15.92 -26.40
CA SER A 201 17.59 15.54 -26.53
C SER A 201 18.11 14.70 -25.35
N LEU A 202 17.33 13.76 -24.82
CA LEU A 202 17.98 12.65 -24.11
C LEU A 202 18.69 11.78 -25.16
N PRO A 203 20.02 11.53 -25.04
CA PRO A 203 20.71 10.66 -25.97
C PRO A 203 20.04 9.29 -25.94
N ARG A 204 19.56 8.86 -27.11
CA ARG A 204 19.03 7.52 -27.33
C ARG A 204 20.07 6.54 -26.76
N TRP A 205 19.69 5.75 -25.77
CA TRP A 205 20.54 4.69 -25.26
C TRP A 205 20.70 3.66 -26.39
N THR A 206 21.75 3.79 -27.19
CA THR A 206 22.14 2.78 -28.14
C THR A 206 22.76 1.67 -27.33
N SER A 207 22.04 0.56 -27.15
CA SER A 207 22.61 -0.67 -26.62
C SER A 207 23.94 -0.93 -27.34
N PRO A 208 25.07 -1.08 -26.63
CA PRO A 208 26.24 -1.70 -27.21
C PRO A 208 25.77 -3.09 -27.64
N SER A 209 26.01 -3.44 -28.90
CA SER A 209 25.79 -4.78 -29.43
C SER A 209 26.65 -5.78 -28.68
N ALA A 210 26.19 -6.21 -27.50
CA ALA A 210 26.64 -7.41 -26.84
C ALA A 210 26.06 -8.59 -27.65
N PRO A 211 26.86 -9.63 -27.94
CA PRO A 211 26.38 -10.78 -28.68
C PRO A 211 25.16 -11.34 -27.96
N HIS A 212 24.10 -11.61 -28.73
CA HIS A 212 22.93 -12.37 -28.28
C HIS A 212 23.42 -13.75 -27.81
N GLY A 213 23.84 -13.84 -26.55
CA GLY A 213 23.88 -15.09 -25.83
C GLY A 213 22.45 -15.46 -25.55
N ASP A 214 22.08 -16.68 -25.96
CA ASP A 214 20.76 -17.28 -25.73
C ASP A 214 20.21 -16.88 -24.35
N MET A 215 19.05 -16.22 -24.36
CA MET A 215 18.23 -16.05 -23.17
C MET A 215 17.87 -17.45 -22.67
N SER A 216 18.56 -17.94 -21.64
CA SER A 216 18.06 -19.11 -20.92
C SER A 216 16.69 -18.77 -20.34
N PRO A 217 15.70 -19.68 -20.37
CA PRO A 217 14.39 -19.42 -19.80
C PRO A 217 14.56 -18.93 -18.36
N ALA A 218 13.88 -17.83 -18.03
CA ALA A 218 13.94 -17.17 -16.72
C ALA A 218 13.90 -18.22 -15.61
N SER A 219 15.02 -18.38 -14.91
CA SER A 219 15.11 -19.30 -13.78
C SER A 219 14.43 -18.61 -12.60
N LEU A 220 13.10 -18.69 -12.53
CA LEU A 220 12.39 -18.46 -11.28
C LEU A 220 12.83 -19.56 -10.32
N LEU A 221 13.75 -19.25 -9.42
CA LEU A 221 14.07 -20.10 -8.28
C LEU A 221 12.93 -19.94 -7.27
N GLU A 222 11.91 -20.79 -7.45
CA GLU A 222 10.82 -20.97 -6.51
C GLU A 222 11.21 -22.08 -5.54
N PHE A 223 11.35 -21.75 -4.26
CA PHE A 223 11.65 -22.75 -3.23
C PHE A 223 10.33 -23.44 -2.84
N ALA A 224 10.01 -24.53 -3.52
CA ALA A 224 8.89 -25.41 -3.17
C ALA A 224 9.36 -26.38 -2.09
N ASP A 225 9.09 -26.05 -0.82
CA ASP A 225 8.84 -26.94 0.32
C ASP A 225 8.95 -26.09 1.61
N PHE A 226 7.90 -25.32 1.92
CA PHE A 226 7.80 -24.54 3.15
C PHE A 226 6.58 -24.97 3.95
N ASP A 227 6.84 -25.55 5.11
CA ASP A 227 5.85 -25.79 6.15
C ASP A 227 5.62 -24.46 6.88
N PHE A 228 4.41 -23.91 6.77
CA PHE A 228 4.02 -22.69 7.47
C PHE A 228 3.78 -23.04 8.94
N GLY A 229 4.85 -23.08 9.74
CA GLY A 229 4.74 -23.17 11.19
C GLY A 229 4.02 -21.93 11.74
N GLU A 230 2.96 -22.15 12.51
CA GLU A 230 2.24 -21.09 13.24
C GLU A 230 3.21 -20.35 14.18
N SER A 231 3.56 -19.11 13.85
CA SER A 231 4.33 -18.24 14.75
C SER A 231 3.39 -17.44 15.64
N HIS A 232 3.44 -17.68 16.95
CA HIS A 232 2.84 -16.82 17.96
C HIS A 232 3.57 -15.48 18.01
N MET A 233 2.79 -14.39 18.01
CA MET A 233 3.28 -13.02 18.06
C MET A 233 3.25 -12.58 19.52
N ASP A 234 4.39 -12.68 20.21
CA ASP A 234 4.55 -12.05 21.52
C ASP A 234 4.75 -10.55 21.33
N SER A 235 3.86 -9.78 21.95
CA SER A 235 3.88 -8.32 21.99
C SER A 235 4.77 -7.87 23.14
N ASP A 236 6.00 -7.52 22.84
CA ASP A 236 6.82 -6.62 23.65
C ASP A 236 7.93 -6.09 22.74
N ASP A 237 7.81 -4.83 22.34
CA ASP A 237 8.92 -3.90 22.08
C ASP A 237 8.30 -2.53 21.79
N LEU A 238 8.04 -1.82 22.90
CA LEU A 238 7.84 -0.38 22.94
C LEU A 238 9.22 0.25 22.78
N ASP A 239 9.39 1.06 21.74
CA ASP A 239 10.19 2.29 21.69
C ASP A 239 10.42 2.66 20.22
N ASP A 240 9.53 3.48 19.65
CA ASP A 240 9.82 4.36 18.53
C ASP A 240 8.92 5.60 18.72
N GLU A 241 9.37 6.53 19.57
CA GLU A 241 8.87 7.91 19.58
C GLU A 241 9.38 8.64 18.34
N ASP A 242 8.70 8.46 17.21
CA ASP A 242 8.70 9.44 16.13
C ASP A 242 7.33 10.12 16.11
N ALA A 243 7.15 11.05 17.05
CA ALA A 243 6.14 12.08 16.96
C ALA A 243 6.55 13.06 15.85
N GLU A 244 6.38 12.69 14.58
CA GLU A 244 6.36 13.67 13.51
C GLU A 244 5.06 14.49 13.64
N GLU A 245 5.21 15.75 14.01
CA GLU A 245 4.14 16.74 14.00
C GLU A 245 3.41 16.71 12.65
N ASP A 246 2.13 16.32 12.69
CA ASP A 246 1.18 16.41 11.58
C ASP A 246 0.99 17.87 11.16
N GLY A 247 1.96 18.36 10.37
CA GLY A 247 1.83 19.56 9.57
C GLY A 247 0.81 19.28 8.46
N LEU A 248 -0.45 19.61 8.75
CA LEU A 248 -1.60 19.63 7.86
C LEU A 248 -1.29 20.37 6.54
N SER A 249 -0.72 19.66 5.58
CA SER A 249 -0.71 20.07 4.19
C SER A 249 -2.03 19.62 3.58
N PHE A 250 -3.02 20.50 3.64
CA PHE A 250 -4.28 20.37 2.91
C PHE A 250 -3.99 20.11 1.42
N PHE A 251 -4.26 18.90 0.94
CA PHE A 251 -4.92 18.83 -0.36
C PHE A 251 -6.33 19.35 -0.13
N SER A 252 -6.78 20.30 -0.95
CA SER A 252 -8.18 20.71 -0.93
C SER A 252 -9.02 19.54 -1.44
N LEU A 253 -9.44 18.67 -0.51
CA LEU A 253 -10.40 17.58 -0.70
C LEU A 253 -11.86 18.06 -0.81
N ALA A 254 -12.09 19.38 -0.87
CA ALA A 254 -13.42 19.94 -1.11
C ALA A 254 -14.08 19.41 -2.40
N GLU A 255 -13.34 18.74 -3.29
CA GLU A 255 -13.82 18.20 -4.56
C GLU A 255 -14.27 16.72 -4.51
N LEU A 256 -13.98 15.93 -3.46
CA LEU A 256 -14.42 14.53 -3.40
C LEU A 256 -15.47 14.24 -2.33
N GLU A 257 -15.58 15.09 -1.30
CA GLU A 257 -16.47 14.85 -0.16
C GLU A 257 -17.87 15.48 -0.28
N GLY A 258 -18.19 16.23 -1.35
CA GLY A 258 -19.51 16.85 -1.46
C GLY A 258 -19.87 17.36 -2.85
N GLY A 259 -20.90 16.75 -3.44
CA GLY A 259 -21.51 17.17 -4.70
C GLY A 259 -20.88 16.52 -5.94
N LEU A 260 -21.66 16.39 -7.01
CA LEU A 260 -21.13 15.98 -8.31
C LEU A 260 -20.01 16.93 -8.73
N VAL A 261 -18.75 16.57 -8.52
CA VAL A 261 -17.67 17.16 -9.30
C VAL A 261 -17.86 16.67 -10.73
N LEU A 262 -18.27 17.61 -11.58
CA LEU A 262 -18.39 17.39 -13.01
C LEU A 262 -16.96 17.21 -13.55
N PRO A 263 -16.66 16.12 -14.27
CA PRO A 263 -15.35 15.91 -14.84
C PRO A 263 -14.98 17.06 -15.78
N ALA A 264 -13.71 17.47 -15.82
CA ALA A 264 -13.23 18.48 -16.77
C ALA A 264 -13.62 18.09 -18.21
N GLU A 265 -14.01 19.04 -19.06
CA GLU A 265 -14.48 18.75 -20.43
C GLU A 265 -13.51 17.85 -21.21
N GLY A 266 -12.19 18.03 -21.00
CA GLY A 266 -11.16 17.18 -21.60
C GLY A 266 -11.27 15.69 -21.20
N SER A 267 -11.53 15.41 -19.92
CA SER A 267 -11.68 14.03 -19.44
C SER A 267 -12.91 13.34 -20.04
N GLN A 268 -14.01 14.06 -20.23
CA GLN A 268 -15.23 13.52 -20.83
C GLN A 268 -15.00 13.16 -22.30
N LEU A 269 -14.32 14.03 -23.05
CA LEU A 269 -13.97 13.79 -24.45
C LEU A 269 -13.10 12.54 -24.63
N VAL A 270 -12.14 12.30 -23.73
CA VAL A 270 -11.32 11.08 -23.75
C VAL A 270 -12.19 9.83 -23.59
N VAL A 271 -13.08 9.85 -22.59
CA VAL A 271 -14.01 8.73 -22.34
C VAL A 271 -14.93 8.50 -23.54
N GLU A 272 -15.47 9.56 -24.14
CA GLU A 272 -16.33 9.46 -25.33
C GLU A 272 -15.60 8.87 -26.53
N ARG A 273 -14.33 9.25 -26.76
CA ARG A 273 -13.50 8.68 -27.83
C ARG A 273 -13.28 7.18 -27.64
N ILE A 274 -12.99 6.74 -26.42
CA ILE A 274 -12.82 5.31 -26.11
C ILE A 274 -14.15 4.56 -26.27
N ALA A 275 -15.24 5.11 -25.75
CA ALA A 275 -16.57 4.51 -25.87
C ALA A 275 -17.02 4.38 -27.34
N ALA A 276 -16.66 5.35 -28.19
CA ALA A 276 -16.97 5.33 -29.62
C ALA A 276 -16.04 4.42 -30.44
N ASP A 277 -15.06 3.76 -29.83
CA ASP A 277 -13.99 3.01 -30.50
C ASP A 277 -13.30 3.86 -31.59
N ALA A 278 -13.07 5.14 -31.27
CA ALA A 278 -12.53 6.10 -32.22
C ALA A 278 -11.09 5.72 -32.60
N PRO A 279 -10.68 5.90 -33.87
CA PRO A 279 -9.29 5.71 -34.27
C PRO A 279 -8.33 6.55 -33.40
N GLY A 280 -7.31 5.91 -32.84
CA GLY A 280 -6.35 6.55 -31.95
C GLY A 280 -6.90 6.88 -30.55
N ALA A 281 -7.98 6.22 -30.10
CA ALA A 281 -8.39 6.27 -28.71
C ALA A 281 -7.22 5.87 -27.79
N PRO A 282 -6.92 6.66 -26.74
CA PRO A 282 -5.73 6.46 -25.93
C PRO A 282 -5.90 5.23 -25.03
N THR A 283 -4.80 4.56 -24.74
CA THR A 283 -4.77 3.62 -23.61
C THR A 283 -4.76 4.43 -22.32
N LEU A 284 -5.56 4.04 -21.33
CA LEU A 284 -5.50 4.69 -20.02
C LEU A 284 -4.55 3.94 -19.10
N ARG A 285 -3.83 4.66 -18.27
CA ARG A 285 -2.88 4.09 -17.32
C ARG A 285 -3.08 4.67 -15.93
N HIS A 286 -3.00 3.81 -14.92
CA HIS A 286 -3.01 4.22 -13.53
C HIS A 286 -1.77 5.06 -13.23
N ALA A 287 -1.95 6.16 -12.52
CA ALA A 287 -0.84 6.90 -11.99
C ALA A 287 0.05 6.00 -11.13
N GLU A 288 1.37 6.20 -11.21
CA GLU A 288 2.34 5.31 -10.55
C GLU A 288 2.18 5.24 -9.03
N THR A 289 1.55 6.27 -8.44
CA THR A 289 1.33 6.37 -7.00
C THR A 289 -0.12 6.16 -6.59
N ALA A 290 -1.05 6.09 -7.56
CA ALA A 290 -2.45 5.88 -7.27
C ALA A 290 -2.68 4.42 -6.89
N VAL A 291 -3.27 4.21 -5.73
CA VAL A 291 -3.67 2.89 -5.23
C VAL A 291 -5.18 2.79 -5.33
N LEU A 292 -5.62 1.97 -6.29
CA LEU A 292 -7.03 1.67 -6.51
C LEU A 292 -7.33 0.25 -6.07
N ALA A 293 -8.33 0.08 -5.20
CA ALA A 293 -8.81 -1.23 -4.77
C ALA A 293 -10.31 -1.21 -4.49
N PHE A 294 -10.96 -2.37 -4.50
CA PHE A 294 -12.37 -2.48 -4.18
C PHE A 294 -12.67 -3.64 -3.23
N ILE A 295 -13.75 -3.48 -2.46
CA ILE A 295 -14.32 -4.52 -1.59
C ILE A 295 -15.69 -4.91 -2.17
N PRO A 296 -15.91 -6.17 -2.57
CA PRO A 296 -17.24 -6.65 -2.95
C PRO A 296 -18.15 -6.70 -1.73
N THR A 297 -19.39 -6.22 -1.81
CA THR A 297 -20.31 -6.30 -0.66
C THR A 297 -20.94 -7.70 -0.55
N PRO A 298 -21.14 -8.23 0.67
CA PRO A 298 -21.67 -9.58 0.87
C PRO A 298 -23.11 -9.80 0.39
N ASP A 299 -23.91 -8.73 0.32
CA ASP A 299 -25.35 -8.75 0.00
C ASP A 299 -25.64 -8.68 -1.51
N ALA A 300 -24.61 -8.78 -2.36
CA ALA A 300 -24.69 -8.66 -3.82
C ALA A 300 -25.30 -7.33 -4.31
N SER A 301 -25.35 -6.31 -3.44
CA SER A 301 -25.91 -4.99 -3.76
C SER A 301 -24.89 -4.01 -4.33
N GLY A 302 -23.59 -4.34 -4.28
CA GLY A 302 -22.57 -3.56 -4.97
C GLY A 302 -21.11 -3.84 -4.63
N CYS A 303 -20.27 -2.83 -4.86
CA CYS A 303 -18.84 -2.86 -4.56
C CYS A 303 -18.38 -1.48 -4.08
N ARG A 304 -17.53 -1.45 -3.05
CA ARG A 304 -16.92 -0.21 -2.56
C ARG A 304 -15.58 0.00 -3.24
N LEU A 305 -15.38 1.15 -3.88
CA LEU A 305 -14.11 1.53 -4.49
C LEU A 305 -13.34 2.46 -3.56
N PHE A 306 -12.02 2.30 -3.51
CA PHE A 306 -11.12 3.14 -2.74
C PHE A 306 -9.97 3.62 -3.61
N LEU A 307 -9.62 4.90 -3.48
CA LEU A 307 -8.50 5.55 -4.15
C LEU A 307 -7.68 6.29 -3.09
N ASP A 308 -6.41 5.93 -2.94
CA ASP A 308 -5.45 6.62 -2.08
C ASP A 308 -5.91 6.85 -0.62
N GLY A 309 -6.70 5.91 -0.11
CA GLY A 309 -7.22 5.94 1.25
C GLY A 309 -8.54 6.70 1.41
N GLN A 310 -9.23 7.00 0.31
CA GLN A 310 -10.55 7.62 0.30
C GLN A 310 -11.58 6.71 -0.39
N PRO A 311 -12.80 6.58 0.15
CA PRO A 311 -13.89 5.92 -0.54
C PRO A 311 -14.31 6.75 -1.76
N VAL A 312 -14.54 6.08 -2.89
CA VAL A 312 -14.99 6.69 -4.15
C VAL A 312 -16.44 6.28 -4.41
N PRO A 313 -17.39 7.23 -4.54
CA PRO A 313 -18.76 6.90 -4.87
C PRO A 313 -18.87 6.25 -6.26
N VAL A 314 -19.49 5.07 -6.33
CA VAL A 314 -19.71 4.31 -7.56
C VAL A 314 -21.21 4.21 -7.83
N GLN A 315 -21.62 4.39 -9.09
CA GLN A 315 -23.01 4.18 -9.48
C GLN A 315 -23.27 2.67 -9.67
N PRO A 316 -24.49 2.16 -9.39
CA PRO A 316 -24.78 0.72 -9.44
C PRO A 316 -24.43 0.04 -10.76
N ASP A 317 -24.62 0.73 -11.89
CA ASP A 317 -24.30 0.19 -13.22
C ASP A 317 -22.78 0.08 -13.50
N ALA A 318 -21.95 0.77 -12.71
CA ALA A 318 -20.50 0.74 -12.83
C ALA A 318 -19.83 -0.34 -11.96
N GLU A 319 -20.53 -0.88 -10.96
CA GLU A 319 -19.94 -1.79 -9.95
C GLU A 319 -19.44 -3.10 -10.57
N ALA A 320 -20.18 -3.63 -11.54
CA ALA A 320 -19.80 -4.83 -12.29
C ALA A 320 -18.48 -4.66 -13.07
N HIS A 321 -18.05 -3.41 -13.29
CA HIS A 321 -16.85 -3.07 -14.05
C HIS A 321 -15.64 -2.70 -13.16
N LEU A 322 -15.79 -2.62 -11.83
CA LEU A 322 -14.65 -2.35 -10.94
C LEU A 322 -13.53 -3.40 -11.03
N PRO A 323 -13.80 -4.72 -11.19
CA PRO A 323 -12.74 -5.69 -11.43
C PRO A 323 -11.92 -5.36 -12.68
N LEU A 324 -12.55 -4.87 -13.76
CA LEU A 324 -11.85 -4.45 -14.97
C LEU A 324 -10.91 -3.26 -14.70
N LEU A 325 -11.41 -2.24 -13.98
CA LEU A 325 -10.61 -1.06 -13.62
C LEU A 325 -9.45 -1.40 -12.69
N CYS A 326 -9.63 -2.33 -11.75
CA CYS A 326 -8.61 -2.63 -10.74
C CYS A 326 -7.66 -3.78 -11.13
N ALA A 327 -7.99 -4.59 -12.15
CA ALA A 327 -7.20 -5.79 -12.48
C ALA A 327 -5.82 -5.47 -13.07
N ARG A 328 -5.68 -4.33 -13.76
CA ARG A 328 -4.46 -3.98 -14.51
C ARG A 328 -4.20 -2.49 -14.41
N SER A 329 -2.92 -2.12 -14.32
CA SER A 329 -2.51 -0.71 -14.36
C SER A 329 -2.69 -0.06 -15.73
N ARG A 330 -2.92 -0.86 -16.78
CA ARG A 330 -3.09 -0.42 -18.17
C ARG A 330 -4.45 -0.89 -18.69
N LEU A 331 -5.31 0.06 -19.06
CA LEU A 331 -6.67 -0.16 -19.52
C LEU A 331 -6.73 0.16 -21.02
N ILE A 332 -6.71 -0.89 -21.85
CA ILE A 332 -6.69 -0.74 -23.30
C ILE A 332 -8.09 -0.42 -23.84
N PRO A 333 -8.21 0.38 -24.91
CA PRO A 333 -9.52 0.75 -25.48
C PRO A 333 -10.39 -0.44 -25.86
N ALA A 334 -9.78 -1.52 -26.37
CA ALA A 334 -10.49 -2.72 -26.79
C ALA A 334 -11.24 -3.41 -25.64
N ASP A 335 -10.71 -3.36 -24.42
CA ASP A 335 -11.34 -3.96 -23.23
C ASP A 335 -12.36 -2.99 -22.60
N LEU A 336 -12.23 -1.69 -22.85
CA LEU A 336 -12.97 -0.62 -22.16
C LEU A 336 -14.13 -0.03 -22.97
N SER A 337 -14.10 -0.12 -24.31
CA SER A 337 -15.07 0.54 -25.19
C SER A 337 -16.51 0.01 -25.03
N ALA A 338 -16.70 -1.30 -24.94
CA ALA A 338 -18.02 -1.90 -24.70
C ALA A 338 -18.57 -1.57 -23.29
N PRO A 339 -17.82 -1.79 -22.18
CA PRO A 339 -18.23 -1.36 -20.85
C PRO A 339 -18.62 0.12 -20.76
N LEU A 340 -17.83 1.01 -21.39
CA LEU A 340 -18.15 2.44 -21.40
C LEU A 340 -19.39 2.75 -22.23
N ARG A 341 -19.71 1.99 -23.27
CA ARG A 341 -20.98 2.18 -24.00
C ARG A 341 -22.19 1.78 -23.18
N GLU A 342 -22.05 0.75 -22.37
CA GLU A 342 -23.15 0.12 -21.63
C GLU A 342 -23.42 0.81 -20.28
N SER A 343 -22.39 1.37 -19.63
CA SER A 343 -22.52 1.99 -18.31
C SER A 343 -22.19 3.49 -18.32
N GLN A 344 -23.21 4.31 -18.02
CA GLN A 344 -23.05 5.75 -17.83
C GLN A 344 -22.33 6.08 -16.52
N GLY A 345 -22.53 5.24 -15.49
CA GLY A 345 -21.80 5.29 -14.24
C GLY A 345 -20.31 5.09 -14.45
N LEU A 346 -19.92 4.11 -15.27
CA LEU A 346 -18.52 3.83 -15.58
C LEU A 346 -17.88 4.99 -16.34
N ARG A 347 -18.58 5.59 -17.30
CA ARG A 347 -18.10 6.81 -17.98
C ARG A 347 -17.79 7.92 -16.98
N SER A 348 -18.73 8.17 -16.08
CA SER A 348 -18.61 9.20 -15.06
C SER A 348 -17.44 8.92 -14.12
N LEU A 349 -17.25 7.65 -13.72
CA LEU A 349 -16.16 7.21 -12.87
C LEU A 349 -14.80 7.37 -13.55
N VAL A 350 -14.64 6.86 -14.77
CA VAL A 350 -13.37 6.97 -15.51
C VAL A 350 -13.01 8.43 -15.78
N ALA A 351 -14.00 9.28 -16.12
CA ALA A 351 -13.78 10.71 -16.31
C ALA A 351 -13.33 11.41 -15.01
N LYS A 352 -13.90 11.03 -13.86
CA LYS A 352 -13.44 11.54 -12.54
C LYS A 352 -12.00 11.10 -12.24
N LEU A 353 -11.68 9.83 -12.49
CA LEU A 353 -10.32 9.31 -12.27
C LEU A 353 -9.29 10.00 -13.16
N LEU A 354 -9.65 10.37 -14.39
CA LEU A 354 -8.83 11.22 -15.25
C LEU A 354 -8.70 12.65 -14.71
N ALA A 355 -9.78 13.23 -14.20
CA ALA A 355 -9.79 14.60 -13.69
C ALA A 355 -8.96 14.77 -12.39
N CYS A 356 -8.83 13.72 -11.59
CA CYS A 356 -8.00 13.73 -10.37
C CYS A 356 -6.60 13.12 -10.57
N ASP A 357 -6.13 12.97 -11.81
CA ASP A 357 -4.83 12.40 -12.16
C ASP A 357 -4.59 10.97 -11.63
N ALA A 358 -5.65 10.23 -11.27
CA ALA A 358 -5.55 8.80 -10.92
C ALA A 358 -5.39 7.92 -12.17
N LEU A 359 -5.92 8.39 -13.31
CA LEU A 359 -5.68 7.85 -14.64
C LEU A 359 -5.06 8.93 -15.54
N TYR A 360 -4.25 8.52 -16.51
CA TYR A 360 -3.75 9.40 -17.55
C TYR A 360 -3.73 8.71 -18.93
N GLU A 361 -3.67 9.50 -19.99
CA GLU A 361 -3.55 9.03 -21.37
C GLU A 361 -2.12 8.56 -21.65
N GLU A 362 -1.97 7.30 -22.05
CA GLU A 362 -0.73 6.75 -22.60
C GLU A 362 -0.81 6.85 -24.14
N LEU A 363 -0.12 7.85 -24.68
CA LEU A 363 -0.05 8.17 -26.12
C LEU A 363 1.02 7.37 -26.86
#